data_AF-A0A1V4I871-F1
#
_entry.id   AF-A0A1V4I871-F1
#
_cell.length_a   1.000
_cell.length_b   1.000
_cell.length_c   1.000
_cell.angle_alpha   90.00
_cell.angle_beta   90.00
_cell.angle_gamma   90.00
#
_symmetry.space_group_name_H-M   'P 1'
#
loop_
_entity.id
_entity.type
_entity.pdbx_description
1 polymer ?
#
loop_
_entity_poly.entity_id
_entity_poly.type
_entity_poly.pdbx_seq_one_letter_code
_entity_poly.pdbx_strand_id
1 'polypeptide(L)'
;MKNKENNGLGLPIVSLCIIQLSLWIIASVSTIIAILFRESLDRNLAYMGYKSKPVLESVIYLIMYLLIILSIKFILSKNLLGVLSYFIVSIAAFIYSIIADGFKIDTILPVVFPILMIVFIFNKKGRK
;
A
#
# COMPACT_ATOMS: atom_id res chain seq x y z
N MET A 1 -11.01 3.03 40.41
CA MET A 1 -9.66 2.66 39.95
C MET A 1 -9.58 2.79 38.43
N LYS A 2 -8.70 3.67 37.92
CA LYS A 2 -8.50 3.90 36.47
C LYS A 2 -7.83 2.67 35.85
N ASN A 3 -8.61 1.82 35.16
CA ASN A 3 -8.07 0.75 34.33
C ASN A 3 -7.53 1.35 33.02
N LYS A 4 -6.35 1.97 33.08
CA LYS A 4 -5.57 2.35 31.90
C LYS A 4 -4.87 1.08 31.39
N GLU A 5 -5.64 0.20 30.76
CA GLU A 5 -5.01 -0.75 29.84
C GLU A 5 -4.31 0.06 28.75
N ASN A 6 -3.01 -0.16 28.62
CA ASN A 6 -2.15 0.41 27.58
C ASN A 6 -2.59 -0.11 26.19
N ASN A 7 -3.75 0.34 25.71
CA ASN A 7 -4.29 0.09 24.35
C ASN A 7 -3.62 1.01 23.31
N GLY A 8 -2.31 1.25 23.44
CA GLY A 8 -1.50 1.91 22.41
C GLY A 8 -1.21 0.94 21.26
N LEU A 9 -1.28 1.37 20.00
CA LEU A 9 -0.60 0.62 18.92
C LEU A 9 0.85 0.49 19.36
N GLY A 10 1.42 -0.72 19.32
CA GLY A 10 2.82 -0.89 19.72
C GLY A 10 3.69 0.04 18.86
N LEU A 11 4.74 0.63 19.46
CA LEU A 11 5.73 1.46 18.76
C LEU A 11 6.09 0.91 17.36
N PRO A 12 6.37 -0.40 17.18
CA PRO A 12 6.70 -0.95 15.85
C PRO A 12 5.57 -0.86 14.82
N ILE A 13 4.31 -0.98 15.24
CA ILE A 13 3.16 -0.87 14.32
C ILE A 13 3.02 0.55 13.81
N VAL A 14 3.19 1.53 14.71
CA VAL A 14 3.12 2.96 14.34
C VAL A 14 4.25 3.33 13.39
N SER A 15 5.48 2.90 13.69
CA SER A 15 6.64 3.13 12.81
C SER A 15 6.44 2.55 11.41
N LEU A 16 5.96 1.31 11.31
CA LEU A 16 5.66 0.68 10.02
C LEU A 16 4.59 1.43 9.24
N CYS A 17 3.51 1.86 9.91
CA CYS A 17 2.46 2.64 9.27
C CYS A 17 3.00 3.97 8.70
N ILE A 18 3.88 4.65 9.43
CA ILE A 18 4.47 5.92 8.97
C ILE A 18 5.36 5.69 7.75
N ILE A 19 6.27 4.72 7.81
CA ILE A 19 7.15 4.36 6.68
C ILE A 19 6.31 4.03 5.44
N GLN A 20 5.30 3.19 5.63
CA GLN A 20 4.48 2.73 4.52
C GLN A 20 3.61 3.86 3.95
N LEU A 21 3.09 4.75 4.79
CA LEU A 21 2.36 5.93 4.35
C LEU A 21 3.24 6.86 3.52
N SER A 22 4.51 7.08 3.90
CA SER A 22 5.47 7.84 3.11
C SER A 22 5.71 7.20 1.74
N LEU A 23 5.90 5.87 1.68
CA LEU A 23 6.11 5.15 0.41
C LEU A 23 4.89 5.28 -0.52
N TRP A 24 3.67 5.12 0.01
CA TRP A 24 2.45 5.22 -0.81
C TRP A 24 2.16 6.65 -1.28
N ILE A 25 2.51 7.67 -0.49
CA ILE A 25 2.43 9.06 -0.94
C ILE A 25 3.36 9.28 -2.13
N ILE A 26 4.62 8.82 -2.04
CA ILE A 26 5.59 8.93 -3.14
C ILE A 26 5.09 8.17 -4.39
N ALA A 27 4.57 6.96 -4.21
CA ALA A 27 3.98 6.17 -5.29
C ALA A 27 2.76 6.86 -5.94
N SER A 28 1.92 7.52 -5.14
CA SER A 28 0.77 8.26 -5.64
C SER A 28 1.19 9.47 -6.46
N VAL A 29 2.14 10.27 -5.95
CA VAL A 29 2.65 11.45 -6.64
C VAL A 29 3.33 11.09 -7.95
N SER A 30 4.17 10.06 -7.96
CA SER A 30 4.82 9.56 -9.19
C SER A 30 3.80 9.08 -10.22
N THR A 31 2.73 8.41 -9.79
CA THR A 31 1.64 7.98 -10.69
C THR A 31 0.87 9.17 -11.26
N ILE A 32 0.59 10.20 -10.45
CA ILE A 32 -0.05 11.43 -10.92
C ILE A 32 0.81 12.12 -11.97
N ILE A 33 2.12 12.25 -11.72
CA ILE A 33 3.07 12.82 -12.70
C ILE A 33 3.07 11.99 -13.99
N ALA A 34 3.09 10.66 -13.88
CA ALA A 34 3.05 9.77 -15.04
C ALA A 34 1.78 9.94 -15.88
N ILE A 35 0.63 10.19 -15.24
CA ILE A 35 -0.63 10.48 -15.92
C ILE A 35 -0.60 11.86 -16.60
N LEU A 36 -0.14 12.89 -15.89
CA LEU A 36 -0.12 14.28 -16.40
C LEU A 36 0.85 14.46 -17.57
N PHE A 37 2.02 13.82 -17.51
CA PHE A 37 3.07 13.92 -18.54
C PHE A 37 3.13 12.71 -19.46
N ARG A 38 2.01 11.97 -19.57
CA ARG A 38 1.94 10.72 -20.32
C ARG A 38 2.45 10.84 -21.74
N GLU A 39 2.03 11.86 -22.49
CA GLU A 39 2.42 12.00 -23.90
C GLU A 39 3.94 12.13 -24.08
N SER A 40 4.60 12.87 -23.20
CA SER A 40 6.05 13.05 -23.23
C SER A 40 6.75 11.77 -22.79
N LEU A 41 6.22 11.08 -21.78
CA LEU A 41 6.76 9.80 -21.31
C LEU A 41 6.60 8.69 -22.35
N ASP A 42 5.43 8.59 -22.98
CA ASP A 42 5.13 7.60 -24.01
C ASP A 42 6.00 7.79 -25.24
N ARG A 43 6.23 9.04 -25.67
CA ARG A 43 7.18 9.32 -26.75
C ARG A 43 8.59 8.86 -26.39
N ASN A 44 9.09 9.23 -25.21
CA ASN A 44 10.42 8.83 -24.75
C ASN A 44 10.57 7.31 -24.60
N LEU A 45 9.55 6.64 -24.06
CA LEU A 45 9.51 5.18 -23.91
C LEU A 45 9.45 4.47 -25.26
N ALA A 46 8.68 4.99 -26.22
CA ALA A 46 8.64 4.46 -27.57
C ALA A 46 9.99 4.57 -28.28
N TYR A 47 10.73 5.68 -28.10
CA TYR A 47 12.11 5.80 -28.59
C TYR A 47 13.07 4.77 -27.97
N MET A 48 12.79 4.31 -26.76
CA MET A 48 13.56 3.27 -26.06
C MET A 48 13.03 1.84 -26.34
N GLY A 49 12.05 1.68 -27.24
CA GLY A 49 11.47 0.38 -27.60
C GLY A 49 10.45 -0.17 -26.59
N TYR A 50 10.02 0.62 -25.60
CA TYR A 50 8.99 0.22 -24.65
C TYR A 50 7.59 0.52 -25.19
N LYS A 51 6.67 -0.42 -24.99
CA LYS A 51 5.25 -0.20 -25.28
C LYS A 51 4.63 0.66 -24.19
N SER A 52 3.85 1.65 -24.61
CA SER A 52 3.06 2.47 -23.69
C SER A 52 2.03 1.61 -22.95
N LYS A 53 1.91 1.84 -21.64
CA LYS A 53 0.88 1.20 -20.81
C LYS A 53 -0.47 1.91 -20.98
N PRO A 54 -1.60 1.18 -20.90
CA PRO A 54 -2.93 1.77 -20.97
C PRO A 54 -3.19 2.70 -19.78
N VAL A 55 -3.80 3.86 -20.03
CA VAL A 55 -4.14 4.86 -19.00
C VAL A 55 -4.97 4.27 -17.86
N LEU A 56 -5.88 3.35 -18.20
CA LEU A 56 -6.76 2.70 -17.25
C LEU A 56 -5.98 1.98 -16.14
N GLU A 57 -4.83 1.38 -16.48
CA GLU A 57 -3.98 0.68 -15.52
C GLU A 57 -3.40 1.66 -14.48
N SER A 58 -2.89 2.80 -14.92
CA SER A 58 -2.38 3.85 -14.04
C SER A 58 -3.47 4.43 -13.13
N VAL A 59 -4.69 4.56 -13.63
CA VAL A 59 -5.85 5.02 -12.83
C VAL A 59 -6.21 3.99 -11.76
N ILE A 60 -6.22 2.70 -12.09
CA ILE A 60 -6.50 1.62 -11.12
C ILE A 60 -5.44 1.62 -10.02
N TYR A 61 -4.15 1.72 -10.37
CA TYR A 61 -3.07 1.80 -9.38
C TYR A 61 -3.23 3.00 -8.46
N LEU A 62 -3.59 4.17 -9.00
CA LEU A 62 -3.83 5.37 -8.20
C LEU A 62 -4.98 5.16 -7.20
N ILE A 63 -6.09 4.56 -7.63
CA ILE A 63 -7.23 4.25 -6.75
C ILE A 63 -6.79 3.29 -5.63
N MET A 64 -6.02 2.25 -5.95
CA MET A 64 -5.51 1.32 -4.96
C MET A 64 -4.60 2.01 -3.93
N TYR A 65 -3.69 2.88 -4.37
CA TYR A 65 -2.80 3.62 -3.47
C TYR A 65 -3.59 4.51 -2.51
N LEU A 66 -4.62 5.20 -2.99
CA LEU A 66 -5.50 6.01 -2.16
C LEU A 66 -6.26 5.17 -1.12
N LEU A 67 -6.77 4.00 -1.52
CA LEU A 67 -7.44 3.06 -0.60
C LEU A 67 -6.49 2.53 0.48
N ILE A 68 -5.22 2.26 0.13
CA ILE A 68 -4.22 1.83 1.10
C ILE A 68 -3.88 2.97 2.07
N ILE A 69 -3.68 4.20 1.59
CA ILE A 69 -3.43 5.38 2.43
C ILE A 69 -4.59 5.60 3.41
N LEU A 70 -5.84 5.52 2.93
CA LEU A 70 -7.02 5.62 3.79
C LEU A 70 -7.05 4.52 4.84
N SER A 71 -6.73 3.29 4.47
CA SER A 71 -6.69 2.17 5.40
C SER A 71 -5.62 2.35 6.48
N ILE A 72 -4.40 2.80 6.11
CA ILE A 72 -3.33 3.11 7.07
C ILE A 72 -3.75 4.24 8.02
N LYS A 73 -4.46 5.26 7.53
CA LYS A 73 -5.00 6.32 8.40
C LYS A 73 -5.97 5.75 9.43
N PHE A 74 -6.88 4.85 9.03
CA PHE A 74 -7.79 4.17 9.96
C PHE A 74 -7.05 3.28 10.97
N ILE A 75 -5.97 2.63 10.56
CA ILE A 75 -5.10 1.86 11.46
C ILE A 75 -4.48 2.78 12.51
N LEU A 76 -3.93 3.93 12.11
CA LEU A 76 -3.35 4.91 13.03
C LEU A 76 -4.40 5.43 14.04
N SER A 77 -5.66 5.55 13.61
CA SER A 77 -6.81 5.83 14.49
C SER A 77 -7.24 4.65 15.37
N LYS A 78 -6.49 3.54 15.37
CA LYS A 78 -6.75 2.31 16.15
C LYS A 78 -8.06 1.62 15.81
N ASN A 79 -8.59 1.85 14.60
CA ASN A 79 -9.84 1.23 14.18
C ASN A 79 -9.56 -0.16 13.59
N LEU A 80 -10.23 -1.19 14.10
CA LEU A 80 -10.15 -2.57 13.59
C LEU A 80 -10.50 -2.63 12.10
N LEU A 81 -11.46 -1.81 11.66
CA LEU A 81 -11.86 -1.69 10.26
C LEU A 81 -10.68 -1.28 9.37
N GLY A 82 -9.76 -0.45 9.86
CA GLY A 82 -8.57 -0.05 9.11
C GLY A 82 -7.61 -1.19 8.85
N VAL A 83 -7.44 -2.09 9.82
CA VAL A 83 -6.61 -3.28 9.64
C VAL A 83 -7.25 -4.21 8.61
N LEU A 84 -8.56 -4.47 8.74
CA LEU A 84 -9.29 -5.33 7.83
C LEU A 84 -9.29 -4.78 6.39
N SER A 85 -9.59 -3.49 6.23
CA SER A 85 -9.58 -2.83 4.91
C SER A 85 -8.19 -2.83 4.29
N TYR A 86 -7.15 -2.59 5.09
CA TYR A 86 -5.77 -2.64 4.62
C TYR A 86 -5.40 -4.02 4.08
N PHE A 87 -5.79 -5.11 4.75
CA PHE A 87 -5.54 -6.46 4.24
C PHE A 87 -6.30 -6.76 2.95
N ILE A 88 -7.58 -6.43 2.90
CA ILE A 88 -8.41 -6.67 1.71
C ILE A 88 -7.83 -5.93 0.51
N VAL A 89 -7.50 -4.65 0.67
CA VAL A 89 -6.95 -3.83 -0.41
C VAL A 89 -5.56 -4.32 -0.81
N SER A 90 -4.70 -4.71 0.15
CA SER A 90 -3.36 -5.24 -0.15
C SER A 90 -3.42 -6.56 -0.93
N ILE A 91 -4.34 -7.46 -0.57
CA ILE A 91 -4.55 -8.72 -1.29
C ILE A 91 -5.11 -8.45 -2.70
N ALA A 92 -6.08 -7.54 -2.82
CA ALA A 92 -6.63 -7.16 -4.12
C ALA A 92 -5.55 -6.53 -5.02
N ALA A 93 -4.69 -5.68 -4.47
CA ALA A 93 -3.57 -5.08 -5.19
C ALA A 93 -2.54 -6.13 -5.64
N PHE A 94 -2.24 -7.10 -4.79
CA PHE A 94 -1.35 -8.21 -5.13
C PHE A 94 -1.93 -9.08 -6.27
N ILE A 95 -3.21 -9.47 -6.18
CA ILE A 95 -3.89 -10.25 -7.22
C ILE A 95 -3.91 -9.46 -8.53
N TYR A 96 -4.24 -8.17 -8.49
CA TYR A 96 -4.25 -7.31 -9.67
C TYR A 96 -2.87 -7.22 -10.32
N SER A 97 -1.81 -7.05 -9.53
CA SER A 97 -0.43 -7.00 -10.04
C SER A 97 -0.04 -8.29 -10.75
N ILE A 98 -0.43 -9.45 -10.23
CA ILE A 98 -0.18 -10.75 -10.89
C ILE A 98 -0.93 -10.83 -12.23
N ILE A 99 -2.19 -10.37 -12.27
CA ILE A 99 -3.01 -10.44 -13.49
C ILE A 99 -2.50 -9.46 -14.56
N ALA A 100 -2.13 -8.24 -14.17
CA ALA A 100 -1.73 -7.17 -15.09
C ALA A 100 -0.30 -7.31 -15.61
N ASP A 101 0.66 -7.60 -14.71
CA ASP A 101 2.09 -7.57 -15.01
C ASP A 101 2.74 -8.97 -15.00
N GLY A 102 1.99 -10.02 -14.62
CA GLY A 102 2.51 -11.36 -14.38
C GLY A 102 3.21 -11.51 -13.02
N PHE A 103 3.57 -12.74 -12.66
CA PHE A 103 4.32 -12.98 -11.42
C PHE A 103 5.79 -12.59 -11.60
N LYS A 104 6.25 -11.60 -10.83
CA LYS A 104 7.66 -11.15 -10.77
C LYS A 104 8.11 -11.08 -9.32
N ILE A 105 9.42 -11.17 -9.07
CA ILE A 105 9.98 -11.07 -7.71
C ILE A 105 9.52 -9.77 -7.01
N ASP A 106 9.43 -8.68 -7.78
CA ASP A 106 9.00 -7.37 -7.28
C ASP A 106 7.54 -7.36 -6.76
N THR A 107 6.70 -8.30 -7.22
CA THR A 107 5.31 -8.44 -6.75
C THR A 107 5.21 -8.95 -5.31
N ILE A 108 6.29 -9.50 -4.74
CA ILE A 108 6.32 -10.01 -3.36
C ILE A 108 6.50 -8.87 -2.35
N LEU A 109 7.22 -7.81 -2.74
CA LEU A 109 7.59 -6.71 -1.84
C LEU A 109 6.38 -6.01 -1.18
N PRO A 110 5.26 -5.75 -1.89
CA PRO A 110 4.06 -5.16 -1.29
C PRO A 110 3.39 -6.04 -0.24
N VAL A 111 3.61 -7.37 -0.27
CA VAL A 111 2.99 -8.35 0.64
C VAL A 111 3.76 -8.48 1.96
N VAL A 112 5.04 -8.11 1.97
CA VAL A 112 5.90 -8.15 3.17
C VAL A 112 5.34 -7.26 4.28
N PHE A 113 4.90 -6.04 3.95
CA PHE A 113 4.35 -5.11 4.93
C PHE A 113 3.05 -5.62 5.60
N PRO A 114 2.05 -6.12 4.85
CA PRO A 114 0.89 -6.81 5.42
C PRO A 114 1.27 -7.95 6.37
N ILE A 115 2.20 -8.82 5.97
CA ILE A 115 2.60 -9.96 6.80
C ILE A 115 3.25 -9.48 8.11
N LEU A 116 4.19 -8.53 8.04
CA LEU A 116 4.81 -7.94 9.22
C LEU A 116 3.77 -7.34 10.16
N MET A 117 2.78 -6.65 9.61
CA MET A 117 1.70 -6.03 10.36
C MET A 117 0.83 -7.05 11.10
N ILE A 118 0.48 -8.18 10.47
CA ILE A 118 -0.17 -9.32 11.12
C ILE A 118 0.68 -9.80 12.30
N VAL A 119 1.97 -10.07 12.07
CA VAL A 119 2.86 -10.62 13.10
C VAL A 119 2.91 -9.71 14.32
N PHE A 120 3.02 -8.40 14.13
CA PHE A 120 3.02 -7.44 15.24
C PHE A 120 1.68 -7.34 15.97
N ILE A 121 0.55 -7.47 15.27
CA ILE A 121 -0.79 -7.46 15.89
C ILE A 121 -1.01 -8.73 16.73
N PHE A 122 -0.67 -9.91 16.21
CA PHE A 122 -0.85 -11.19 16.91
C PHE A 122 0.12 -11.35 18.10
N ASN A 123 1.39 -10.99 17.93
CA ASN A 123 2.36 -11.04 19.04
C ASN A 123 2.00 -10.09 20.19
N LYS A 124 1.28 -8.99 19.91
CA LYS A 124 0.75 -8.12 20.95
C LYS A 124 -0.43 -8.75 21.71
N LYS A 125 -1.26 -9.54 21.03
CA LYS A 125 -2.43 -10.20 21.65
C LYS A 125 -2.03 -11.38 22.55
N GLY A 126 -0.91 -12.05 22.26
CA GLY A 126 -0.36 -13.14 23.09
C GLY A 126 0.46 -12.70 24.32
N ARG A 127 0.69 -11.39 24.52
CA ARG A 127 1.35 -10.82 25.72
C ARG A 127 0.37 -10.10 26.66
N LYS A 128 -0.93 -10.38 26.55
CA LYS A 128 -1.94 -9.96 27.51
C LYS A 128 -2.28 -11.12 28.43
#